data_AF-A0AAU4VB77-F1
#
_entry.id   AF-A0AAU4VB77-F1
#
_cell.length_a   1.000
_cell.length_b   1.000
_cell.length_c   1.000
_cell.angle_alpha   90.00
_cell.angle_beta   90.00
_cell.angle_gamma   90.00
#
_symmetry.space_group_name_H-M   'P 1'
#
loop_
_entity.id
_entity.type
_entity.pdbx_description
1 polymer ?
#
loop_
_entity_poly.entity_id
_entity_poly.type
_entity_poly.pdbx_seq_one_letter_code
_entity_poly.pdbx_strand_id
1 'polypeptide(L)'
;MPALVALTTLAVAGCSANPSKPASAPTPSAPAASPSAASPSAAASVSRPLTAEQLVAAALPTEEGPDSYGHPVAVREPGGKDRKSEVSDPACARMLEAAHARRPSRPSPVVAVQTFNWKDDVNGGDSTLASYGNSGAVAVFAEVREGLSACRYFESPGPSTTYEGTVTVDPAPQLGDEAVQFEITAPSEMGPHVTQYTVVRTGSVIATFTKLSVGGRDVRAFPPAMIAQQISLLQQAQGRVRLEIT
;
A
#
# COMPACT_ATOMS: atom_id res chain seq x y z
N MET A 1 19.26 -33.99 -35.18
CA MET A 1 18.59 -34.07 -36.50
C MET A 1 17.52 -32.98 -36.55
N PRO A 2 17.67 -31.90 -37.33
CA PRO A 2 16.61 -30.93 -37.54
C PRO A 2 15.82 -31.27 -38.81
N ALA A 3 14.50 -31.24 -38.72
CA ALA A 3 13.61 -31.34 -39.87
C ALA A 3 12.94 -29.98 -40.10
N LEU A 4 13.26 -29.40 -41.26
CA LEU A 4 12.55 -28.30 -41.92
C LEU A 4 11.18 -28.79 -42.43
N VAL A 5 10.12 -28.02 -42.24
CA VAL A 5 8.99 -27.96 -43.20
C VAL A 5 8.47 -26.51 -43.26
N ALA A 6 8.33 -26.00 -44.49
CA ALA A 6 7.81 -24.69 -44.86
C ALA A 6 6.41 -24.79 -45.49
N LEU A 7 5.85 -23.64 -45.92
CA LEU A 7 4.69 -23.39 -46.81
C LEU A 7 3.32 -23.18 -46.09
N THR A 8 2.39 -22.27 -46.45
CA THR A 8 2.29 -21.10 -47.36
C THR A 8 0.95 -20.37 -47.11
N THR A 9 0.97 -19.04 -47.30
CA THR A 9 -0.08 -18.06 -47.72
C THR A 9 -1.58 -18.43 -47.86
N LEU A 10 -2.49 -17.50 -47.48
CA LEU A 10 -3.37 -16.75 -48.41
C LEU A 10 -4.13 -15.61 -47.69
N ALA A 11 -4.20 -14.44 -48.33
CA ALA A 11 -4.99 -13.29 -47.91
C ALA A 11 -6.34 -13.23 -48.66
N VAL A 12 -7.40 -12.74 -48.04
CA VAL A 12 -8.62 -12.30 -48.73
C VAL A 12 -9.03 -10.93 -48.19
N ALA A 13 -9.02 -9.94 -49.10
CA ALA A 13 -9.64 -8.64 -48.93
C ALA A 13 -11.06 -8.68 -49.50
N GLY A 14 -12.00 -7.95 -48.89
CA GLY A 14 -13.36 -7.79 -49.39
C GLY A 14 -14.04 -6.54 -48.84
N CYS A 15 -13.90 -5.43 -49.56
CA CYS A 15 -14.77 -4.25 -49.45
C CYS A 15 -16.09 -4.49 -50.19
N SER A 16 -17.19 -3.93 -49.68
CA SER A 16 -18.24 -3.36 -50.53
C SER A 16 -19.07 -2.36 -49.74
N ALA A 17 -18.87 -1.08 -50.07
CA ALA A 17 -19.80 0.00 -49.81
C ALA A 17 -20.73 0.11 -51.03
N ASN A 18 -22.02 0.45 -50.80
CA ASN A 18 -22.82 1.07 -51.85
C ASN A 18 -23.80 2.12 -51.26
N PRO A 19 -23.97 3.29 -51.90
CA PRO A 19 -24.71 4.43 -51.34
C PRO A 19 -26.12 4.64 -51.96
N SER A 20 -26.89 5.53 -51.29
CA SER A 20 -27.97 6.41 -51.82
C SER A 20 -29.47 5.99 -51.74
N LYS A 21 -30.14 6.40 -50.63
CA LYS A 21 -31.22 7.43 -50.45
C LYS A 21 -32.29 7.67 -51.58
N PRO A 22 -33.51 8.24 -51.34
CA PRO A 22 -34.54 8.16 -50.26
C PRO A 22 -35.99 7.88 -50.80
N ALA A 23 -36.97 7.64 -49.92
CA ALA A 23 -38.23 8.44 -49.82
C ALA A 23 -39.32 7.76 -48.97
N SER A 24 -40.13 8.61 -48.33
CA SER A 24 -41.47 8.38 -47.75
C SER A 24 -41.55 7.94 -46.28
N ALA A 25 -41.89 8.93 -45.43
CA ALA A 25 -42.57 8.75 -44.14
C ALA A 25 -44.11 8.61 -44.39
N PRO A 26 -44.90 8.06 -43.45
CA PRO A 26 -45.32 8.83 -42.26
C PRO A 26 -45.33 8.07 -40.91
N THR A 27 -45.34 8.90 -39.85
CA THR A 27 -45.45 8.77 -38.37
C THR A 27 -46.57 7.86 -37.81
N PRO A 28 -46.75 7.65 -36.47
CA PRO A 28 -45.86 7.84 -35.29
C PRO A 28 -45.91 6.67 -34.26
N SER A 29 -44.84 6.46 -33.48
CA SER A 29 -44.94 5.88 -32.11
C SER A 29 -43.79 6.38 -31.25
N ALA A 30 -44.13 7.09 -30.19
CA ALA A 30 -43.23 7.55 -29.12
C ALA A 30 -42.95 6.41 -28.11
N PRO A 31 -42.19 6.63 -27.03
CA PRO A 31 -40.73 6.68 -27.01
C PRO A 31 -40.17 5.60 -26.06
N ALA A 32 -39.17 4.82 -26.49
CA ALA A 32 -38.35 4.04 -25.55
C ALA A 32 -37.03 4.80 -25.32
N ALA A 33 -37.05 5.66 -24.30
CA ALA A 33 -35.84 6.21 -23.73
C ALA A 33 -35.02 5.07 -23.10
N SER A 34 -33.85 4.79 -23.65
CA SER A 34 -32.80 4.06 -22.94
C SER A 34 -31.67 5.03 -22.60
N PRO A 35 -31.64 5.62 -21.40
CA PRO A 35 -30.41 6.10 -20.83
C PRO A 35 -29.72 4.88 -20.20
N SER A 36 -28.89 4.18 -20.98
CA SER A 36 -27.85 3.34 -20.37
C SER A 36 -26.75 4.27 -19.88
N ALA A 37 -27.06 4.97 -18.78
CA ALA A 37 -26.06 5.66 -17.99
C ALA A 37 -25.11 4.59 -17.46
N ALA A 38 -23.91 4.54 -18.03
CA ALA A 38 -22.78 3.91 -17.39
C ALA A 38 -22.64 4.57 -16.00
N SER A 39 -22.88 3.80 -14.94
CA SER A 39 -22.58 4.21 -13.57
C SER A 39 -21.11 4.60 -13.51
N PRO A 40 -20.77 5.88 -13.27
CA PRO A 40 -19.43 6.23 -12.88
C PRO A 40 -19.28 5.81 -11.42
N SER A 41 -18.26 4.99 -11.17
CA SER A 41 -17.46 4.96 -9.95
C SER A 41 -18.23 4.94 -8.63
N ALA A 42 -18.12 3.82 -7.91
CA ALA A 42 -18.26 3.82 -6.45
C ALA A 42 -17.49 5.04 -5.92
N ALA A 43 -18.23 6.06 -5.50
CA ALA A 43 -17.65 7.24 -4.89
C ALA A 43 -16.89 6.74 -3.67
N ALA A 44 -15.58 6.99 -3.64
CA ALA A 44 -14.76 6.74 -2.47
C ALA A 44 -15.46 7.39 -1.28
N SER A 45 -16.10 6.58 -0.44
CA SER A 45 -16.75 7.04 0.77
C SER A 45 -15.71 7.82 1.55
N VAL A 46 -15.88 9.13 1.65
CA VAL A 46 -14.96 10.01 2.38
C VAL A 46 -14.99 9.55 3.84
N SER A 47 -14.06 8.66 4.18
CA SER A 47 -13.94 8.13 5.52
C SER A 47 -13.42 9.27 6.39
N ARG A 48 -14.12 9.56 7.48
CA ARG A 48 -13.72 10.61 8.41
C ARG A 48 -12.35 10.25 9.00
N PRO A 49 -11.36 11.17 9.02
CA PRO A 49 -10.09 10.92 9.69
C PRO A 49 -10.32 10.56 11.16
N LEU A 50 -9.60 9.53 11.62
CA LEU A 50 -9.51 9.16 13.02
C LEU A 50 -8.67 10.18 13.82
N THR A 51 -9.05 10.42 15.08
CA THR A 51 -8.27 11.21 16.05
C THR A 51 -7.11 10.40 16.64
N ALA A 52 -6.25 11.05 17.43
CA ALA A 52 -5.16 10.37 18.15
C ALA A 52 -5.68 9.29 19.08
N GLU A 53 -6.72 9.59 19.86
CA GLU A 53 -7.35 8.67 20.80
C GLU A 53 -7.95 7.47 20.07
N GLN A 54 -8.56 7.70 18.91
CA GLN A 54 -9.12 6.63 18.09
C GLN A 54 -8.04 5.74 17.47
N LEU A 55 -6.91 6.29 17.03
CA LEU A 55 -5.79 5.48 16.55
C LEU A 55 -5.15 4.66 17.66
N VAL A 56 -4.99 5.22 18.86
CA VAL A 56 -4.46 4.50 20.02
C VAL A 56 -5.41 3.38 20.44
N ALA A 57 -6.72 3.66 20.51
CA ALA A 57 -7.72 2.65 20.84
C ALA A 57 -7.83 1.54 19.78
N ALA A 58 -7.48 1.85 18.53
CA ALA A 58 -7.45 0.88 17.44
C ALA A 58 -6.11 0.13 17.35
N ALA A 59 -5.07 0.48 18.11
CA ALA A 59 -3.81 -0.24 18.10
C ALA A 59 -3.96 -1.67 18.67
N LEU A 60 -3.01 -2.56 18.36
CA LEU A 60 -3.06 -3.93 18.86
C LEU A 60 -2.96 -3.93 20.40
N PRO A 61 -3.77 -4.75 21.10
CA PRO A 61 -3.70 -4.87 22.55
C PRO A 61 -2.32 -5.33 23.03
N THR A 62 -1.86 -4.78 24.16
CA THR A 62 -0.53 -5.06 24.76
C THR A 62 -0.27 -6.54 25.05
N GLU A 63 -1.33 -7.34 25.23
CA GLU A 63 -1.24 -8.77 25.57
C GLU A 63 -1.41 -9.71 24.35
N GLU A 64 -1.64 -9.18 23.15
CA GLU A 64 -1.81 -9.98 21.94
C GLU A 64 -0.52 -10.02 21.09
N GLY A 65 0.09 -11.21 21.00
CA GLY A 65 1.29 -11.46 20.18
C GLY A 65 2.03 -12.72 20.63
N PRO A 66 2.87 -13.34 19.78
CA PRO A 66 3.47 -14.64 20.07
C PRO A 66 4.31 -14.69 21.36
N ASP A 67 4.89 -13.58 21.83
CA ASP A 67 5.65 -13.54 23.09
C ASP A 67 5.87 -12.09 23.58
N SER A 68 4.94 -11.54 24.38
CA SER A 68 4.93 -10.10 24.70
C SER A 68 5.78 -9.70 25.92
N TYR A 69 6.74 -8.80 25.70
CA TYR A 69 7.19 -7.82 26.72
C TYR A 69 6.32 -6.55 26.69
N GLY A 70 5.15 -6.61 26.04
CA GLY A 70 4.28 -5.49 25.72
C GLY A 70 4.61 -4.81 24.39
N HIS A 71 3.64 -4.06 23.87
CA HIS A 71 3.71 -3.33 22.59
C HIS A 71 3.31 -1.87 22.83
N PRO A 72 4.20 -1.02 23.38
CA PRO A 72 3.86 0.35 23.74
C PRO A 72 3.44 1.14 22.49
N VAL A 73 2.36 1.92 22.64
CA VAL A 73 1.86 2.82 21.60
C VAL A 73 2.27 4.24 21.96
N ALA A 74 2.91 4.93 21.02
CA ALA A 74 3.25 6.34 21.13
C ALA A 74 2.53 7.13 20.04
N VAL A 75 1.94 8.27 20.40
CA VAL A 75 1.42 9.23 19.42
C VAL A 75 2.55 10.16 19.02
N ARG A 76 2.79 10.28 17.72
CA ARG A 76 3.73 11.25 17.14
C ARG A 76 2.98 12.53 16.80
N GLU A 77 3.42 13.64 17.38
CA GLU A 77 2.88 14.95 17.01
C GLU A 77 3.24 15.30 15.56
N PRO A 78 2.31 15.91 14.80
CA PRO A 78 2.60 16.40 13.46
C PRO A 78 3.66 17.51 13.53
N GLY A 79 4.67 17.45 12.65
CA GLY A 79 5.68 18.51 12.54
C GLY A 79 6.91 18.35 13.43
N GLY A 80 7.24 17.12 13.85
CA GLY A 80 8.61 16.81 14.30
C GLY A 80 9.63 17.31 13.27
N LYS A 81 10.86 17.63 13.69
CA LYS A 81 11.95 18.01 12.77
C LYS A 81 12.28 16.83 11.86
N ASP A 82 11.48 16.60 10.84
CA ASP A 82 11.70 15.58 9.83
C ASP A 82 13.01 15.96 9.14
N ARG A 83 14.06 15.20 9.44
CA ARG A 83 15.29 15.28 8.66
C ARG A 83 14.89 14.98 7.23
N LYS A 84 15.25 15.90 6.33
CA LYS A 84 15.11 15.67 4.89
C LYS A 84 15.74 14.31 4.59
N SER A 85 15.02 13.43 3.91
CA SER A 85 15.56 12.14 3.52
C SER A 85 16.83 12.36 2.69
N GLU A 86 17.92 11.74 3.11
CA GLU A 86 19.21 11.75 2.40
C GLU A 86 19.37 10.52 1.50
N VAL A 87 18.25 9.86 1.20
CA VAL A 87 18.16 8.74 0.25
C VAL A 87 18.49 9.24 -1.16
N SER A 88 19.45 8.61 -1.82
CA SER A 88 20.03 9.07 -3.09
C SER A 88 19.04 9.05 -4.26
N ASP A 89 18.14 8.06 -4.30
CA ASP A 89 17.10 7.95 -5.32
C ASP A 89 15.81 8.68 -4.89
N PRO A 90 15.32 9.68 -5.65
CA PRO A 90 14.14 10.45 -5.28
C PRO A 90 12.83 9.64 -5.23
N ALA A 91 12.70 8.58 -6.03
CA ALA A 91 11.53 7.71 -5.99
C ALA A 91 11.54 6.84 -4.72
N CYS A 92 12.70 6.32 -4.33
CA CYS A 92 12.88 5.62 -3.06
C CYS A 92 12.63 6.54 -1.86
N ALA A 93 13.16 7.76 -1.88
CA ALA A 93 12.93 8.75 -0.83
C ALA A 93 11.43 9.03 -0.65
N ARG A 94 10.72 9.31 -1.76
CA ARG A 94 9.28 9.58 -1.75
C ARG A 94 8.48 8.39 -1.24
N MET A 95 8.80 7.18 -1.72
CA MET A 95 8.15 5.94 -1.31
C MET A 95 8.27 5.71 0.20
N LEU A 96 9.49 5.80 0.73
CA LEU A 96 9.78 5.56 2.15
C LEU A 96 9.13 6.62 3.05
N GLU A 97 9.21 7.89 2.65
CA GLU A 97 8.55 8.96 3.39
C GLU A 97 7.02 8.76 3.42
N ALA A 98 6.42 8.32 2.31
CA ALA A 98 4.98 8.05 2.23
C ALA A 98 4.58 6.85 3.09
N ALA A 99 5.33 5.75 3.00
CA ALA A 99 5.12 4.56 3.81
C ALA A 99 5.23 4.84 5.32
N HIS A 100 6.14 5.72 5.75
CA HIS A 100 6.32 6.05 7.17
C HIS A 100 5.51 7.26 7.67
N ALA A 101 4.61 7.80 6.85
CA ALA A 101 3.84 9.01 7.15
C ALA A 101 4.73 10.21 7.55
N ARG A 102 5.83 10.40 6.81
CA ARG A 102 6.81 11.48 6.96
C ARG A 102 6.83 12.43 5.76
N ARG A 103 5.84 12.37 4.86
CA ARG A 103 5.78 13.25 3.68
C ARG A 103 5.49 14.69 4.09
N PRO A 104 6.44 15.64 3.94
CA PRO A 104 6.21 17.01 4.38
C PRO A 104 5.17 17.74 3.54
N SER A 105 5.04 17.37 2.25
CA SER A 105 4.04 17.96 1.34
C SER A 105 2.61 17.52 1.62
N ARG A 106 2.43 16.41 2.37
CA ARG A 106 1.13 15.81 2.69
C ARG A 106 1.19 15.18 4.09
N PRO A 107 1.37 15.99 5.14
CA PRO A 107 1.54 15.47 6.49
C PRO A 107 0.25 14.81 6.96
N SER A 108 0.40 13.68 7.66
CA SER A 108 -0.69 13.14 8.46
C SER A 108 -0.86 14.01 9.71
N PRO A 109 -2.05 14.56 10.00
CA PRO A 109 -2.29 15.33 11.22
C PRO A 109 -2.12 14.49 12.50
N VAL A 110 -2.28 13.17 12.40
CA VAL A 110 -2.14 12.25 13.53
C VAL A 110 -1.41 11.00 13.09
N VAL A 111 -0.39 10.59 13.84
CA VAL A 111 0.29 9.31 13.64
C VAL A 111 0.44 8.60 14.99
N ALA A 112 0.07 7.32 15.05
CA ALA A 112 0.39 6.43 16.17
C ALA A 112 1.44 5.42 15.71
N VAL A 113 2.44 5.15 16.55
CA VAL A 113 3.48 4.15 16.30
C VAL A 113 3.46 3.14 17.44
N GLN A 114 3.49 1.86 17.10
CA GLN A 114 3.58 0.77 18.05
C GLN A 114 4.83 -0.04 17.78
N THR A 115 5.67 -0.22 18.79
CA THR A 115 6.88 -1.03 18.70
C THR A 115 6.64 -2.39 19.36
N PHE A 116 6.99 -3.45 18.67
CA PHE A 116 6.78 -4.83 19.06
C PHE A 116 8.09 -5.46 19.49
N ASN A 117 8.28 -5.61 20.80
CA ASN A 117 9.42 -6.35 21.35
C ASN A 117 9.03 -7.82 21.49
N TRP A 118 9.43 -8.65 20.53
CA TRP A 118 9.20 -10.09 20.60
C TRP A 118 10.30 -10.77 21.40
N LYS A 119 9.93 -11.80 22.14
CA LYS A 119 10.89 -12.64 22.85
C LYS A 119 11.86 -13.27 21.85
N ASP A 120 13.13 -13.29 22.24
CA ASP A 120 14.25 -13.81 21.44
C ASP A 120 14.51 -13.06 20.12
N ASP A 121 13.89 -11.88 19.92
CA ASP A 121 14.08 -11.03 18.75
C ASP A 121 14.22 -9.55 19.15
N VAL A 122 15.47 -9.16 19.41
CA VAL A 122 15.85 -7.78 19.77
C VAL A 122 15.55 -6.76 18.67
N ASN A 123 15.30 -7.21 17.44
CA ASN A 123 15.00 -6.35 16.29
C ASN A 123 13.49 -6.22 16.03
N GLY A 124 12.66 -6.91 16.80
CA GLY A 124 11.22 -6.69 16.96
C GLY A 124 10.45 -6.41 15.67
N GLY A 125 9.38 -5.62 15.76
CA GLY A 125 8.69 -5.05 14.60
C GLY A 125 8.07 -3.71 14.96
N ASP A 126 7.55 -2.98 13.97
CA ASP A 126 6.80 -1.75 14.23
C ASP A 126 5.52 -1.72 13.41
N SER A 127 4.50 -1.04 13.92
CA SER A 127 3.37 -0.55 13.14
C SER A 127 3.31 0.97 13.22
N THR A 128 3.06 1.62 12.09
CA THR A 128 2.81 3.06 11.98
C THR A 128 1.40 3.25 11.41
N LEU A 129 0.52 3.88 12.18
CA LEU A 129 -0.87 4.14 11.82
C LEU A 129 -1.02 5.64 11.57
N ALA A 130 -1.36 6.04 10.35
CA ALA A 130 -1.45 7.44 9.95
C ALA A 130 -2.83 7.77 9.40
N SER A 131 -3.51 8.75 10.01
CA SER A 131 -4.86 9.16 9.69
C SER A 131 -4.89 10.45 8.87
N TYR A 132 -5.50 10.41 7.69
CA TYR A 132 -5.54 11.51 6.73
C TYR A 132 -6.97 12.01 6.52
N GLY A 133 -7.14 13.32 6.43
CA GLY A 133 -8.42 13.90 5.99
C GLY A 133 -8.66 13.74 4.49
N ASN A 134 -9.93 13.85 4.08
CA ASN A 134 -10.36 13.85 2.67
C ASN A 134 -9.82 12.63 1.90
N SER A 135 -9.35 12.82 0.67
CA SER A 135 -8.69 11.80 -0.15
C SER A 135 -7.18 11.64 0.15
N GLY A 136 -6.69 12.18 1.27
CA GLY A 136 -5.27 12.22 1.60
C GLY A 136 -4.62 10.84 1.66
N ALA A 137 -5.29 9.86 2.29
CA ALA A 137 -4.79 8.48 2.35
C ALA A 137 -4.67 7.84 0.96
N VAL A 138 -5.63 8.08 0.06
CA VAL A 138 -5.56 7.59 -1.34
C VAL A 138 -4.36 8.21 -2.05
N ALA A 139 -4.18 9.52 -1.90
CA ALA A 139 -3.13 10.26 -2.58
C ALA A 139 -1.72 9.88 -2.08
N VAL A 140 -1.55 9.66 -0.77
CA VAL A 140 -0.28 9.21 -0.18
C VAL A 140 0.01 7.75 -0.53
N PHE A 141 -1.01 6.87 -0.52
CA PHE A 141 -0.81 5.47 -0.90
C PHE A 141 -0.44 5.32 -2.40
N ALA A 142 -0.98 6.19 -3.27
CA ALA A 142 -0.55 6.27 -4.66
C ALA A 142 0.95 6.61 -4.79
N GLU A 143 1.49 7.51 -3.95
CA GLU A 143 2.93 7.82 -3.94
C GLU A 143 3.79 6.60 -3.54
N VAL A 144 3.31 5.76 -2.62
CA VAL A 144 3.98 4.49 -2.29
C VAL A 144 4.03 3.59 -3.52
N ARG A 145 2.90 3.38 -4.20
CA ARG A 145 2.81 2.53 -5.39
C ARG A 145 3.66 3.04 -6.55
N GLU A 146 3.60 4.33 -6.86
CA GLU A 146 4.42 4.96 -7.88
C GLU A 146 5.90 4.80 -7.55
N GLY A 147 6.28 5.05 -6.30
CA GLY A 147 7.62 4.85 -5.80
C GLY A 147 8.10 3.41 -5.98
N LEU A 148 7.30 2.41 -5.61
CA LEU A 148 7.62 0.99 -5.81
C LEU A 148 7.70 0.58 -7.29
N SER A 149 7.11 1.34 -8.22
CA SER A 149 7.27 1.06 -9.65
C SER A 149 8.65 1.46 -10.18
N ALA A 150 9.30 2.47 -9.57
CA ALA A 150 10.55 3.06 -10.04
C ALA A 150 11.77 2.79 -9.15
N CYS A 151 11.59 2.74 -7.83
CA CYS A 151 12.63 2.52 -6.84
C CYS A 151 13.10 1.07 -6.86
N ARG A 152 14.39 0.84 -7.16
CA ARG A 152 15.03 -0.49 -7.12
C ARG A 152 16.28 -0.53 -6.26
N TYR A 153 16.95 0.60 -6.12
CA TYR A 153 18.17 0.71 -5.36
C TYR A 153 18.30 2.14 -4.83
N PHE A 154 18.88 2.30 -3.65
CA PHE A 154 19.27 3.60 -3.13
C PHE A 154 20.45 3.49 -2.16
N GLU A 155 21.09 4.63 -1.93
CA GLU A 155 22.10 4.83 -0.90
C GLU A 155 21.55 5.82 0.13
N SER A 156 21.97 5.68 1.38
CA SER A 156 21.68 6.66 2.45
C SER A 156 22.91 6.81 3.35
N PRO A 157 23.26 8.02 3.80
CA PRO A 157 24.31 8.21 4.79
C PRO A 157 24.01 7.41 6.07
N GLY A 158 24.99 6.63 6.53
CA GLY A 158 24.99 5.99 7.84
C GLY A 158 26.13 6.52 8.73
N PRO A 159 26.14 6.21 10.04
CA PRO A 159 27.12 6.77 10.98
C PRO A 159 28.58 6.46 10.67
N SER A 160 28.85 5.28 10.10
CA SER A 160 30.20 4.77 9.81
C SER A 160 30.40 4.35 8.36
N THR A 161 29.32 4.12 7.61
CA THR A 161 29.34 3.70 6.21
C THR A 161 28.06 4.17 5.51
N THR A 162 28.08 4.24 4.19
CA THR A 162 26.87 4.37 3.38
C THR A 162 26.04 3.11 3.53
N TYR A 163 24.74 3.28 3.77
CA TYR A 163 23.75 2.22 3.72
C TYR A 163 23.29 2.06 2.27
N GLU A 164 23.38 0.84 1.74
CA GLU A 164 22.94 0.49 0.39
C GLU A 164 21.69 -0.39 0.48
N GLY A 165 20.57 0.06 -0.08
CA GLY A 165 19.30 -0.66 -0.03
C GLY A 165 18.84 -1.09 -1.42
N THR A 166 18.57 -2.38 -1.60
CA THR A 166 17.91 -2.93 -2.80
C THR A 166 16.46 -3.22 -2.49
N VAL A 167 15.55 -2.76 -3.36
CA VAL A 167 14.10 -2.89 -3.18
C VAL A 167 13.52 -3.98 -4.07
N THR A 168 12.83 -4.93 -3.46
CA THR A 168 12.10 -6.00 -4.14
C THR A 168 10.62 -5.95 -3.76
N VAL A 169 9.73 -6.07 -4.75
CA VAL A 169 8.27 -6.03 -4.51
C VAL A 169 7.74 -7.45 -4.45
N ASP A 170 6.95 -7.74 -3.41
CA ASP A 170 6.37 -9.05 -3.15
C ASP A 170 4.86 -9.07 -3.45
N PRO A 171 4.25 -10.26 -3.55
CA PRO A 171 2.80 -10.38 -3.61
C PRO A 171 2.13 -9.69 -2.41
N ALA A 172 1.26 -8.73 -2.68
CA ALA A 172 0.56 -7.98 -1.65
C ALA A 172 -0.51 -8.83 -0.93
N PRO A 173 -0.70 -8.65 0.39
CA PRO A 173 -1.80 -9.30 1.10
C PRO A 173 -3.15 -8.73 0.67
N GLN A 174 -4.20 -9.54 0.71
CA GLN A 174 -5.57 -9.08 0.43
C GLN A 174 -6.21 -8.49 1.70
N LEU A 175 -5.71 -7.34 2.14
CA LEU A 175 -6.17 -6.64 3.35
C LEU A 175 -6.49 -5.17 3.04
N GLY A 176 -7.46 -4.62 3.75
CA GLY A 176 -7.86 -3.22 3.59
C GLY A 176 -8.54 -2.92 2.25
N ASP A 177 -8.50 -1.65 1.85
CA ASP A 177 -8.95 -1.20 0.53
C ASP A 177 -7.86 -1.40 -0.54
N GLU A 178 -6.59 -1.19 -0.17
CA GLU A 178 -5.41 -1.40 -1.00
C GLU A 178 -4.24 -1.87 -0.13
N ALA A 179 -3.35 -2.69 -0.67
CA ALA A 179 -2.14 -3.14 0.02
C ALA A 179 -0.97 -3.31 -0.94
N VAL A 180 0.24 -3.13 -0.41
CA VAL A 180 1.52 -3.47 -1.07
C VAL A 180 2.44 -4.14 -0.05
N GLN A 181 3.32 -5.01 -0.56
CA GLN A 181 4.39 -5.63 0.23
C GLN A 181 5.70 -5.53 -0.54
N PHE A 182 6.78 -5.21 0.17
CA PHE A 182 8.11 -5.12 -0.41
C PHE A 182 9.19 -5.34 0.65
N GLU A 183 10.39 -5.64 0.21
CA GLU A 183 11.58 -5.82 1.04
C GLU A 183 12.67 -4.84 0.63
N ILE A 184 13.44 -4.42 1.63
CA ILE A 184 14.69 -3.69 1.44
C ILE A 184 15.82 -4.57 1.97
N THR A 185 16.70 -5.00 1.08
CA THR A 185 17.88 -5.78 1.43
C THR A 185 19.11 -4.88 1.40
N ALA A 186 19.88 -4.91 2.48
CA ALA A 186 21.17 -4.23 2.59
C ALA A 186 22.29 -5.22 2.92
N PRO A 187 23.44 -5.18 2.22
CA PRO A 187 24.57 -6.04 2.55
C PRO A 187 25.17 -5.66 3.91
N SER A 188 25.73 -6.64 4.61
CA SER A 188 26.42 -6.46 5.89
C SER A 188 27.43 -7.60 6.09
N GLU A 189 28.49 -7.34 6.87
CA GLU A 189 29.53 -8.33 7.18
C GLU A 189 28.97 -9.58 7.88
N MET A 190 27.88 -9.44 8.62
CA MET A 190 27.22 -10.54 9.31
C MET A 190 26.21 -11.29 8.42
N GLY A 191 26.06 -10.91 7.15
CA GLY A 191 24.99 -11.34 6.25
C GLY A 191 23.98 -10.21 5.98
N PRO A 192 23.09 -10.36 4.99
CA PRO A 192 22.17 -9.29 4.59
C PRO A 192 21.22 -8.89 5.73
N HIS A 193 20.97 -7.60 5.85
CA HIS A 193 19.87 -7.07 6.64
C HIS A 193 18.67 -6.93 5.71
N VAL A 194 17.53 -7.49 6.10
CA VAL A 194 16.30 -7.45 5.29
C VAL A 194 15.23 -6.76 6.12
N THR A 195 14.68 -5.67 5.60
CA THR A 195 13.48 -5.04 6.19
C THR A 195 12.29 -5.33 5.29
N GLN A 196 11.33 -6.09 5.80
CA GLN A 196 10.06 -6.31 5.14
C GLN A 196 9.07 -5.22 5.53
N TYR A 197 8.33 -4.74 4.54
CA TYR A 197 7.29 -3.74 4.64
C TYR A 197 5.97 -4.31 4.15
N THR A 198 4.93 -4.14 4.95
CA THR A 198 3.55 -4.31 4.51
C THR A 198 2.81 -3.00 4.73
N VAL A 199 2.32 -2.38 3.66
CA VAL A 199 1.60 -1.10 3.72
C VAL A 199 0.17 -1.33 3.26
N VAL A 200 -0.79 -0.98 4.11
CA VAL A 200 -2.22 -1.19 3.86
C VAL A 200 -2.97 0.13 4.03
N ARG A 201 -3.76 0.51 3.02
CA ARG A 201 -4.74 1.59 3.15
C ARG A 201 -6.09 1.02 3.53
N THR A 202 -6.72 1.58 4.55
CA THR A 202 -8.10 1.26 4.94
C THR A 202 -8.83 2.55 5.30
N GLY A 203 -9.73 2.97 4.41
CA GLY A 203 -10.42 4.27 4.50
C GLY A 203 -9.45 5.43 4.52
N SER A 204 -9.52 6.22 5.60
CA SER A 204 -8.69 7.40 5.84
C SER A 204 -7.32 7.06 6.45
N VAL A 205 -7.02 5.79 6.71
CA VAL A 205 -5.80 5.36 7.40
C VAL A 205 -4.85 4.63 6.46
N ILE A 206 -3.56 4.91 6.57
CA ILE A 206 -2.48 4.05 6.07
C ILE A 206 -1.81 3.41 7.29
N ALA A 207 -1.75 2.08 7.31
CA ALA A 207 -1.04 1.29 8.29
C ALA A 207 0.19 0.65 7.63
N THR A 208 1.36 0.89 8.20
CA THR A 208 2.63 0.33 7.73
C THR A 208 3.22 -0.56 8.80
N PHE A 209 3.50 -1.80 8.46
CA PHE A 209 4.14 -2.79 9.32
C PHE A 209 5.56 -3.01 8.82
N THR A 210 6.53 -2.97 9.72
CA THR A 210 7.94 -3.22 9.40
C THR A 210 8.52 -4.30 10.26
N LYS A 211 9.33 -5.15 9.63
CA LYS A 211 10.08 -6.19 10.32
C LYS A 211 11.51 -6.25 9.80
N LEU A 212 12.47 -6.07 10.71
CA LEU A 212 13.90 -6.17 10.41
C LEU A 212 14.46 -7.56 10.76
N SER A 213 15.10 -8.20 9.79
CA SER A 213 16.05 -9.30 9.99
C SER A 213 17.48 -8.77 9.84
N VAL A 214 18.39 -9.25 10.69
CA VAL A 214 19.79 -8.82 10.74
C VAL A 214 20.71 -10.03 10.54
N GLY A 215 21.68 -9.88 9.65
CA GLY A 215 22.76 -10.85 9.46
C GLY A 215 22.30 -12.18 8.87
N GLY A 216 21.30 -12.16 7.96
CA GLY A 216 20.78 -13.36 7.31
C GLY A 216 20.17 -14.40 8.25
N ARG A 217 19.85 -14.03 9.50
CA ARG A 217 19.14 -14.92 10.43
C ARG A 217 17.67 -14.96 10.03
N ASP A 218 17.07 -16.15 10.06
CA ASP A 218 15.63 -16.29 9.88
C ASP A 218 14.91 -15.59 11.03
N VAL A 219 14.44 -14.37 10.78
CA VAL A 219 13.51 -13.69 11.66
C VAL A 219 12.20 -13.60 10.92
N ARG A 220 11.17 -14.20 11.52
CA ARG A 220 9.85 -14.37 10.92
C ARG A 220 9.33 -13.03 10.40
N ALA A 221 8.69 -13.06 9.23
CA ALA A 221 7.86 -11.96 8.73
C ALA A 221 6.91 -11.43 9.82
N PHE A 222 6.48 -10.17 9.70
CA PHE A 222 5.50 -9.64 10.63
C PHE A 222 4.24 -10.54 10.62
N PRO A 223 3.76 -11.06 11.76
CA PRO A 223 2.73 -12.08 11.78
C PRO A 223 1.47 -11.65 11.01
N PRO A 224 1.07 -12.37 9.94
CA PRO A 224 -0.06 -11.95 9.10
C PRO A 224 -1.38 -11.81 9.86
N ALA A 225 -1.59 -12.64 10.89
CA ALA A 225 -2.76 -12.56 11.77
C ALA A 225 -2.81 -11.24 12.55
N MET A 226 -1.66 -10.73 13.01
CA MET A 226 -1.58 -9.44 13.71
C MET A 226 -1.85 -8.28 12.75
N ILE A 227 -1.34 -8.35 11.51
CA ILE A 227 -1.67 -7.37 10.45
C ILE A 227 -3.19 -7.36 10.23
N ALA A 228 -3.79 -8.52 9.99
CA ALA A 228 -5.23 -8.63 9.75
C ALA A 228 -6.06 -8.08 10.92
N GLN A 229 -5.67 -8.40 12.15
CA GLN A 229 -6.33 -7.91 13.36
C GLN A 229 -6.23 -6.38 13.47
N GLN A 230 -5.04 -5.81 13.27
CA GLN A 230 -4.83 -4.36 13.30
C GLN A 230 -5.66 -3.64 12.24
N ILE A 231 -5.78 -4.22 11.03
CA ILE A 231 -6.63 -3.67 9.97
C ILE A 231 -8.12 -3.75 10.34
N SER A 232 -8.57 -4.84 10.96
CA SER A 232 -9.94 -4.98 11.45
C SER A 232 -10.29 -3.93 12.50
N LEU A 233 -9.42 -3.70 13.48
CA LEU A 233 -9.62 -2.67 14.52
C LEU A 233 -9.73 -1.27 13.90
N LEU A 234 -8.90 -0.95 12.90
CA LEU A 234 -8.97 0.32 12.17
C LEU A 234 -10.25 0.47 11.36
N GLN A 235 -10.75 -0.61 10.76
CA GLN A 235 -12.02 -0.61 10.05
C GLN A 235 -13.18 -0.37 11.01
N GLN A 236 -13.18 -1.04 12.16
CA GLN A 236 -14.18 -0.84 13.22
C GLN A 236 -14.19 0.60 13.74
N ALA A 237 -13.02 1.19 14.01
CA ALA A 237 -12.89 2.58 14.44
C ALA A 237 -13.44 3.58 13.42
N GLN A 238 -13.44 3.21 12.13
CA GLN A 238 -14.02 3.99 11.03
C GLN A 238 -15.51 3.66 10.76
N GLY A 239 -16.13 2.79 11.56
CA GLY A 239 -17.52 2.33 11.37
C GLY A 239 -17.70 1.40 10.16
N ARG A 240 -16.62 0.78 9.67
CA ARG A 240 -16.59 -0.06 8.47
C ARG A 240 -16.55 -1.55 8.86
N VAL A 241 -17.58 -2.06 9.53
CA VAL A 241 -17.65 -3.50 9.81
C VAL A 241 -18.15 -4.22 8.56
N ARG A 242 -17.49 -5.32 8.20
CA ARG A 242 -17.97 -6.25 7.17
C ARG A 242 -19.30 -6.82 7.67
N LEU A 243 -20.41 -6.39 7.08
CA LEU A 243 -21.68 -7.09 7.21
C LEU A 243 -21.47 -8.47 6.57
N GLU A 244 -21.18 -9.48 7.38
CA GLU A 244 -21.33 -10.86 6.96
C GLU A 244 -22.83 -11.10 6.82
N ILE A 245 -23.29 -11.08 5.56
CA ILE A 245 -24.64 -11.51 5.20
C ILE A 245 -24.62 -13.04 5.34
N THR A 246 -25.29 -13.53 6.38
CA THR A 246 -25.59 -14.94 6.62
C THR A 246 -26.48 -15.52 5.52
#